data_AF-A0A4V2RD20-F1
#
_entry.id   AF-A0A4V2RD20-F1
#
_cell.length_a   1.000
_cell.length_b   1.000
_cell.length_c   1.000
_cell.angle_alpha   90.00
_cell.angle_beta   90.00
_cell.angle_gamma   90.00
#
_symmetry.space_group_name_H-M   'P 1'
#
loop_
_entity.id
_entity.type
_entity.pdbx_description
1 polymer ?
#
loop_
_entity_poly.entity_id
_entity_poly.type
_entity_poly.pdbx_seq_one_letter_code
_entity_poly.pdbx_strand_id
1 'polypeptide(L)'
;MNSVSEKIKVDRRDGKLGMAHFYVAFIALAVGGMAGLLQVLVRSGKFQLPAGIGYYQILTVHGVVLGLVLTTFFIIGFQIVAVSRTSGTLTNKQRLAGWTGFWIMTAGTIMAAVMILLNEASVLYTFYAPLQAHALYYLGLTLVIVGSWVDGSVIIMAYAAWRKKNPGKPSPLLTFMSLVNTLMWIIATIGVASTVLFQLLPWSLGLVETVDVAISRTLFWYFGHPWFISGCCQLIWHGM
;
A
#
# COMPACT_ATOMS: atom_id res chain seq x y z
N MET A 1 -1.42 29.63 36.19
CA MET A 1 -1.86 29.00 34.92
C MET A 1 -0.61 28.49 34.21
N ASN A 2 -0.23 27.22 34.45
CA ASN A 2 0.99 26.65 33.86
C ASN A 2 0.74 26.32 32.38
N SER A 3 1.57 26.89 31.53
CA SER A 3 1.62 26.71 30.09
C SER A 3 1.97 25.25 29.73
N VAL A 4 0.98 24.38 29.65
CA VAL A 4 1.16 23.05 29.05
C VAL A 4 0.99 23.19 27.53
N SER A 5 1.92 23.88 26.89
CA SER A 5 2.32 23.52 25.53
C SER A 5 3.34 22.39 25.68
N GLU A 6 2.90 21.24 26.19
CA GLU A 6 3.66 20.02 25.91
C GLU A 6 3.57 19.84 24.40
N LYS A 7 4.68 20.15 23.71
CA LYS A 7 4.84 19.82 22.29
C LYS A 7 4.55 18.32 22.17
N ILE A 8 3.36 17.99 21.68
CA ILE A 8 2.95 16.61 21.37
C ILE A 8 3.89 16.12 20.26
N LYS A 9 5.03 15.58 20.68
CA LYS A 9 6.14 15.19 19.84
C LYS A 9 6.06 13.69 19.66
N VAL A 10 6.01 13.27 18.40
CA VAL A 10 6.08 11.86 18.03
C VAL A 10 7.36 11.27 18.59
N ASP A 11 7.26 10.10 19.23
CA ASP A 11 8.43 9.39 19.74
C ASP A 11 9.42 9.13 18.58
N ARG A 12 10.71 9.34 18.81
CA ARG A 12 11.73 9.22 17.76
C ARG A 12 11.73 7.84 17.10
N ARG A 13 11.38 6.78 17.83
CA ARG A 13 11.32 5.40 17.32
C ARG A 13 10.12 5.20 16.39
N ASP A 14 8.98 5.76 16.75
CA ASP A 14 7.76 5.72 15.94
C ASP A 14 7.95 6.58 14.68
N GLY A 15 8.59 7.73 14.83
CA GLY A 15 8.99 8.60 13.73
C GLY A 15 9.94 7.91 12.75
N LYS A 16 10.90 7.10 13.21
CA LYS A 16 11.76 6.30 12.31
C LYS A 16 10.97 5.32 11.47
N LEU A 17 9.99 4.63 12.05
CA LEU A 17 9.13 3.69 11.33
C LEU A 17 8.27 4.41 10.28
N GLY A 18 7.64 5.54 10.65
CA GLY A 18 6.89 6.36 9.71
C GLY A 18 7.75 6.91 8.57
N MET A 19 8.95 7.40 8.89
CA MET A 19 9.91 7.87 7.89
C MET A 19 10.41 6.77 6.96
N ALA A 20 10.60 5.54 7.45
CA ALA A 20 10.96 4.41 6.59
C ALA A 20 9.91 4.17 5.50
N HIS A 21 8.62 4.23 5.86
CA HIS A 21 7.52 4.16 4.90
C HIS A 21 7.55 5.33 3.91
N PHE A 22 7.76 6.55 4.39
CA PHE A 22 7.86 7.71 3.52
C PHE A 22 9.05 7.63 2.56
N TYR A 23 10.21 7.13 2.98
CA TYR A 23 11.35 6.96 2.05
C TYR A 23 10.98 6.04 0.88
N VAL A 24 10.35 4.89 1.15
CA VAL A 24 9.89 3.99 0.08
C VAL A 24 8.83 4.67 -0.79
N ALA A 25 7.88 5.39 -0.19
CA ALA A 25 6.85 6.13 -0.92
C ALA A 25 7.47 7.19 -1.86
N PHE A 26 8.41 8.01 -1.40
CA PHE A 26 9.04 9.03 -2.24
C PHE A 26 9.97 8.45 -3.30
N ILE A 27 10.64 7.33 -3.02
CA ILE A 27 11.39 6.59 -4.06
C ILE A 27 10.42 6.07 -5.12
N ALA A 28 9.29 5.49 -4.72
CA ALA A 28 8.23 5.04 -5.62
C ALA A 28 7.67 6.21 -6.46
N LEU A 29 7.46 7.38 -5.85
CA LEU A 29 7.06 8.60 -6.56
C LEU A 29 8.07 9.01 -7.64
N ALA A 30 9.37 9.00 -7.30
CA ALA A 30 10.42 9.35 -8.25
C ALA A 30 10.47 8.36 -9.43
N VAL A 31 10.45 7.05 -9.14
CA VAL A 31 10.51 5.99 -10.16
C VAL A 31 9.24 5.99 -11.03
N GLY A 32 8.06 5.94 -10.40
CA GLY A 32 6.79 5.93 -11.10
C GLY A 32 6.51 7.24 -11.83
N GLY A 33 6.88 8.38 -11.26
CA GLY A 33 6.76 9.70 -11.90
C GLY A 33 7.65 9.82 -13.14
N MET A 34 8.89 9.32 -13.07
CA MET A 34 9.79 9.26 -14.23
C MET A 34 9.23 8.35 -15.32
N ALA A 35 8.71 7.17 -14.96
CA ALA A 35 8.03 6.28 -15.89
C ALA A 35 6.86 7.00 -16.60
N GLY A 36 6.03 7.75 -15.86
CA GLY A 36 4.94 8.53 -16.43
C GLY A 36 5.39 9.62 -17.40
N LEU A 37 6.47 10.35 -17.08
CA LEU A 37 7.08 11.32 -17.99
C LEU A 37 7.55 10.66 -19.29
N LEU A 38 8.25 9.52 -19.19
CA LEU A 38 8.69 8.76 -20.35
C LEU A 38 7.52 8.29 -21.22
N GLN A 39 6.39 7.89 -20.62
CA GLN A 39 5.19 7.52 -21.39
C GLN A 39 4.67 8.66 -22.25
N VAL A 40 4.65 9.89 -21.71
CA VAL A 40 4.21 11.08 -22.46
C VAL A 40 5.16 11.37 -23.62
N LEU A 41 6.48 11.28 -23.39
CA LEU A 41 7.48 11.49 -24.42
C LEU A 41 7.38 10.45 -25.55
N VAL A 42 7.18 9.17 -25.21
CA VAL A 42 6.95 8.10 -26.19
C VAL A 42 5.65 8.32 -26.97
N ARG A 43 4.55 8.65 -26.29
CA ARG A 43 3.27 8.96 -26.97
C ARG A 43 3.33 10.17 -27.88
N SER A 44 4.20 11.14 -27.57
CA SER A 44 4.40 12.32 -28.43
C SER A 44 5.19 12.03 -29.71
N GLY A 45 5.74 10.81 -29.87
CA GLY A 45 6.59 10.43 -31.00
C GLY A 45 8.01 11.01 -30.93
N LYS A 46 8.35 11.78 -29.89
CA LYS A 46 9.63 12.48 -29.75
C LYS A 46 10.74 11.63 -29.12
N PHE A 47 10.40 10.45 -28.59
CA PHE A 47 11.35 9.63 -27.85
C PHE A 47 11.05 8.14 -28.06
N GLN A 48 12.09 7.37 -28.37
CA GLN A 48 12.02 5.91 -28.38
C GLN A 48 12.75 5.39 -27.14
N LEU A 49 12.16 4.42 -26.45
CA LEU A 49 12.73 3.89 -25.23
C LEU A 49 14.01 3.10 -25.53
N PRO A 50 15.09 3.31 -24.76
CA PRO A 50 16.31 2.53 -24.91
C PRO A 50 16.12 1.09 -24.41
N ALA A 51 17.05 0.21 -24.77
CA ALA A 51 17.19 -1.15 -24.24
C ALA A 51 16.01 -2.12 -24.47
N GLY A 52 15.17 -1.87 -25.50
CA GLY A 52 14.07 -2.77 -25.85
C GLY A 52 12.90 -2.74 -24.86
N ILE A 53 12.87 -1.77 -23.93
CA ILE A 53 11.79 -1.60 -22.96
C ILE A 53 10.53 -1.14 -23.70
N GLY A 54 9.45 -1.90 -23.55
CA GLY A 54 8.17 -1.61 -24.20
C GLY A 54 7.37 -0.50 -23.49
N TYR A 55 6.49 0.16 -24.24
CA TYR A 55 5.54 1.13 -23.68
C TYR A 55 4.67 0.53 -22.57
N TYR A 56 4.19 -0.72 -22.74
CA TYR A 56 3.35 -1.42 -21.77
C TYR A 56 4.12 -1.83 -20.50
N GLN A 57 5.42 -2.08 -20.61
CA GLN A 57 6.28 -2.36 -19.47
C GLN A 57 6.39 -1.11 -18.57
N ILE A 58 6.69 0.05 -19.16
CA ILE A 58 6.74 1.33 -18.41
C ILE A 58 5.37 1.70 -17.86
N LEU A 59 4.29 1.49 -18.62
CA LEU A 59 2.93 1.73 -18.15
C LEU A 59 2.59 0.86 -16.92
N THR A 60 3.08 -0.38 -16.91
CA THR A 60 2.88 -1.28 -15.76
C THR A 60 3.68 -0.82 -14.55
N VAL A 61 4.96 -0.46 -14.72
CA VAL A 61 5.78 0.12 -13.64
C VAL A 61 5.09 1.36 -13.08
N HIS A 62 4.69 2.31 -13.93
CA HIS A 62 4.05 3.56 -13.53
C HIS A 62 2.79 3.30 -12.69
N GLY A 63 1.86 2.48 -13.20
CA GLY A 63 0.59 2.21 -12.53
C GLY A 63 0.75 1.45 -11.21
N VAL A 64 1.58 0.40 -11.17
CA VAL A 64 1.80 -0.41 -9.96
C VAL A 64 2.53 0.39 -8.89
N VAL A 65 3.59 1.10 -9.27
CA VAL A 65 4.43 1.83 -8.31
C VAL A 65 3.71 3.06 -7.77
N LEU A 66 3.00 3.84 -8.58
CA LEU A 66 2.28 5.02 -8.09
C LEU A 66 0.93 4.67 -7.48
N GLY A 67 0.20 3.73 -8.08
CA GLY A 67 -1.08 3.28 -7.57
C GLY A 67 -0.89 2.53 -6.26
N LEU A 68 -0.26 1.36 -6.29
CA LEU A 68 -0.23 0.49 -5.12
C LEU A 68 0.88 0.89 -4.13
N VAL A 69 2.13 0.95 -4.60
CA VAL A 69 3.27 1.09 -3.68
C VAL A 69 3.27 2.46 -2.99
N LEU A 70 3.29 3.55 -3.78
CA LEU A 70 3.33 4.91 -3.24
C LEU A 70 2.17 5.16 -2.27
N THR A 71 0.93 4.88 -2.67
CA THR A 71 -0.22 5.20 -1.82
C THR A 71 -0.21 4.36 -0.55
N THR A 72 -0.03 3.05 -0.63
CA THR A 72 -0.10 2.20 0.56
C THR A 72 1.00 2.54 1.56
N PHE A 73 2.24 2.72 1.12
CA PHE A 73 3.34 3.12 2.01
C PHE A 73 3.11 4.51 2.61
N PHE A 74 2.68 5.49 1.80
CA PHE A 74 2.44 6.85 2.29
C PHE A 74 1.32 6.90 3.34
N ILE A 75 0.19 6.24 3.06
CA ILE A 75 -0.99 6.21 3.92
C ILE A 75 -0.64 5.56 5.27
N ILE A 76 0.01 4.40 5.24
CA ILE A 76 0.39 3.67 6.46
C ILE A 76 1.41 4.47 7.27
N GLY A 77 2.45 4.99 6.62
CA GLY A 77 3.46 5.81 7.28
C GLY A 77 2.85 7.02 7.98
N PHE A 78 1.91 7.70 7.31
CA PHE A 78 1.17 8.81 7.89
C PHE A 78 0.30 8.37 9.08
N GLN A 79 -0.49 7.31 8.93
CA GLN A 79 -1.39 6.84 9.98
C GLN A 79 -0.65 6.38 11.23
N ILE A 80 0.48 5.67 11.08
CA ILE A 80 1.33 5.26 12.22
C ILE A 80 1.80 6.48 13.01
N VAL A 81 2.28 7.52 12.32
CA VAL A 81 2.76 8.76 12.96
C VAL A 81 1.60 9.54 13.59
N ALA A 82 0.46 9.63 12.90
CA ALA A 82 -0.74 10.32 13.39
C ALA A 82 -1.30 9.67 14.65
N VAL A 83 -1.37 8.33 14.69
CA VAL A 83 -1.82 7.56 15.85
C VAL A 83 -0.81 7.67 16.99
N SER A 84 0.50 7.58 16.73
CA SER A 84 1.53 7.79 17.77
C SER A 84 1.41 9.19 18.38
N ARG A 85 1.16 10.21 17.55
CA ARG A 85 0.97 11.60 18.00
C ARG A 85 -0.28 11.77 18.87
N THR A 86 -1.41 11.19 18.47
CA THR A 86 -2.72 11.54 19.05
C THR A 86 -3.24 10.54 20.08
N SER A 87 -2.82 9.28 19.99
CA SER A 87 -3.14 8.21 20.95
C SER A 87 -1.98 7.80 21.85
N GLY A 88 -0.83 8.45 21.68
CA GLY A 88 0.37 8.23 22.48
C GLY A 88 1.33 7.22 21.86
N THR A 89 2.54 7.18 22.41
CA THR A 89 3.67 6.38 21.92
C THR A 89 3.32 4.90 21.77
N LEU A 90 3.77 4.31 20.65
CA LEU A 90 3.60 2.90 20.38
C LEU A 90 4.42 2.05 21.35
N THR A 91 3.89 0.89 21.71
CA THR A 91 4.59 -0.12 22.51
C THR A 91 5.65 -0.85 21.66
N ASN A 92 6.60 -1.54 22.32
CA ASN A 92 7.60 -2.33 21.60
C ASN A 92 6.98 -3.39 20.68
N LYS A 93 5.87 -4.04 21.10
CA LYS A 93 5.15 -5.03 20.30
C LYS A 93 4.52 -4.41 19.05
N GLN A 94 3.90 -3.23 19.19
CA GLN A 94 3.34 -2.48 18.08
C GLN A 94 4.41 -2.05 17.07
N ARG A 95 5.57 -1.58 17.55
CA ARG A 95 6.69 -1.22 16.66
C ARG A 95 7.25 -2.44 15.94
N LEU A 96 7.37 -3.58 16.61
CA LEU A 96 7.83 -4.82 15.99
C LEU A 96 6.88 -5.26 14.87
N ALA A 97 5.57 -5.22 15.12
CA ALA A 97 4.57 -5.50 14.09
C ALA A 97 4.72 -4.54 12.90
N GLY A 98 4.86 -3.23 13.15
CA GLY A 98 5.01 -2.26 12.07
C GLY A 98 6.30 -2.43 11.25
N TRP A 99 7.43 -2.75 11.88
CA TRP A 99 8.64 -3.09 11.13
C TRP A 99 8.49 -4.39 10.35
N THR A 100 7.75 -5.36 10.87
CA THR A 100 7.47 -6.62 10.18
C THR A 100 6.60 -6.38 8.95
N GLY A 101 5.53 -5.59 9.08
CA GLY A 101 4.67 -5.17 7.96
C GLY A 101 5.47 -4.44 6.89
N PHE A 102 6.25 -3.44 7.29
CA PHE A 102 7.16 -2.70 6.40
C PHE A 102 8.05 -3.62 5.57
N TRP A 103 8.77 -4.55 6.19
CA TRP A 103 9.68 -5.45 5.47
C TRP A 103 8.95 -6.41 4.53
N ILE A 104 7.79 -6.93 4.94
CA ILE A 104 6.96 -7.78 4.08
C ILE A 104 6.50 -6.99 2.84
N MET A 105 6.02 -5.76 3.04
CA MET A 105 5.61 -4.90 1.93
C MET A 105 6.77 -4.54 1.01
N THR A 106 7.94 -4.22 1.56
CA THR A 106 9.13 -3.86 0.77
C THR A 106 9.63 -5.07 -0.02
N ALA A 107 9.68 -6.26 0.59
CA ALA A 107 10.04 -7.49 -0.11
C ALA A 107 9.07 -7.79 -1.27
N GLY A 108 7.76 -7.71 -1.02
CA GLY A 108 6.75 -7.88 -2.06
C GLY A 108 6.86 -6.87 -3.20
N THR A 109 7.14 -5.61 -2.87
CA THR A 109 7.39 -4.54 -3.84
C THR A 109 8.60 -4.85 -4.72
N ILE A 110 9.71 -5.27 -4.12
CA ILE A 110 10.93 -5.63 -4.85
C ILE A 110 10.67 -6.82 -5.77
N MET A 111 9.99 -7.86 -5.28
CA MET A 111 9.63 -9.03 -6.09
C MET A 111 8.79 -8.65 -7.31
N ALA A 112 7.74 -7.85 -7.12
CA ALA A 112 6.91 -7.37 -8.21
C ALA A 112 7.71 -6.49 -9.20
N ALA A 113 8.52 -5.57 -8.69
CA ALA A 113 9.35 -4.69 -9.52
C ALA A 113 10.36 -5.48 -10.37
N VAL A 114 11.02 -6.48 -9.80
CA VAL A 114 11.97 -7.35 -10.54
C VAL A 114 11.26 -8.06 -11.70
N MET A 115 10.08 -8.65 -11.47
CA MET A 115 9.35 -9.33 -12.55
C MET A 115 8.89 -8.37 -13.65
N ILE A 116 8.51 -7.14 -13.30
CA ILE A 116 8.16 -6.12 -14.31
C ILE A 116 9.41 -5.74 -15.12
N LEU A 117 10.57 -5.54 -14.47
CA LEU A 117 11.82 -5.18 -15.15
C LEU A 117 12.34 -6.29 -16.07
N LEU A 118 12.10 -7.57 -15.72
CA LEU A 118 12.40 -8.72 -16.58
C LEU A 118 11.41 -8.90 -17.74
N ASN A 119 10.42 -8.01 -17.88
CA ASN A 119 9.35 -8.08 -18.89
C ASN A 119 8.42 -9.31 -18.74
N GLU A 120 8.42 -9.94 -17.57
CA GLU A 120 7.63 -11.13 -17.22
C GLU A 120 6.28 -10.77 -16.53
N ALA A 121 5.98 -9.48 -16.43
CA ALA A 121 4.79 -8.95 -15.78
C ALA A 121 4.23 -7.69 -16.48
N SER A 122 4.19 -7.67 -17.81
CA SER A 122 3.62 -6.57 -18.60
C SER A 122 2.09 -6.64 -18.69
N VAL A 123 1.42 -6.74 -17.53
CA VAL A 123 -0.02 -7.01 -17.40
C VAL A 123 -0.85 -5.81 -16.93
N LEU A 124 -0.26 -4.60 -16.93
CA LEU A 124 -0.83 -3.39 -16.35
C LEU A 124 -1.09 -3.51 -14.84
N TYR A 125 -1.52 -2.42 -14.21
CA TYR A 125 -1.81 -2.40 -12.77
C TYR A 125 -3.01 -3.28 -12.37
N THR A 126 -3.89 -3.60 -13.33
CA THR A 126 -5.11 -4.40 -13.10
C THR A 126 -4.93 -5.90 -13.31
N PHE A 127 -3.84 -6.32 -13.98
CA PHE A 127 -3.50 -7.72 -14.23
C PHE A 127 -4.69 -8.58 -14.70
N TYR A 128 -5.52 -8.01 -15.59
CA TYR A 128 -6.71 -8.71 -16.08
C TYR A 128 -6.34 -9.91 -16.95
N ALA A 129 -6.97 -11.05 -16.68
CA ALA A 129 -7.00 -12.16 -17.62
C ALA A 129 -7.55 -11.70 -19.00
N PRO A 130 -7.02 -12.24 -20.12
CA PRO A 130 -6.12 -13.39 -20.23
C PRO A 130 -4.61 -13.05 -20.18
N LEU A 131 -4.20 -11.83 -19.80
CA LEU A 131 -2.78 -11.49 -19.68
C LEU A 131 -2.20 -12.13 -18.42
N GLN A 132 -1.32 -13.11 -18.60
CA GLN A 132 -0.68 -13.87 -17.52
C GLN A 132 0.69 -13.27 -17.18
N ALA A 133 0.92 -12.98 -15.91
CA ALA A 133 2.25 -12.63 -15.38
C ALA A 133 2.89 -13.85 -14.69
N HIS A 134 4.20 -13.75 -14.45
CA HIS A 134 4.91 -14.75 -13.66
C HIS A 134 4.38 -14.84 -12.20
N ALA A 135 4.36 -16.04 -11.63
CA ALA A 135 3.84 -16.29 -10.27
C ALA A 135 4.45 -15.39 -9.18
N LEU A 136 5.74 -15.06 -9.30
CA LEU A 136 6.44 -14.17 -8.37
C LEU A 136 5.86 -12.74 -8.35
N TYR A 137 5.29 -12.26 -9.46
CA TYR A 137 4.62 -10.96 -9.50
C TYR A 137 3.35 -10.99 -8.64
N TYR A 138 2.51 -12.01 -8.81
CA TYR A 138 1.30 -12.20 -8.01
C TYR A 138 1.62 -12.39 -6.52
N LEU A 139 2.63 -13.21 -6.21
CA LEU A 139 3.11 -13.38 -4.84
C LEU A 139 3.62 -12.06 -4.24
N GLY A 140 4.37 -11.26 -5.02
CA GLY A 140 4.83 -9.94 -4.60
C GLY A 140 3.67 -9.00 -4.24
N LEU A 141 2.63 -8.94 -5.06
CA LEU A 141 1.42 -8.16 -4.76
C LEU A 141 0.69 -8.67 -3.51
N THR A 142 0.58 -9.98 -3.34
CA THR A 142 -0.01 -10.56 -2.12
C THR A 142 0.79 -10.17 -0.89
N LEU A 143 2.12 -10.19 -0.94
CA LEU A 143 2.96 -9.76 0.18
C LEU A 143 2.74 -8.28 0.50
N VAL A 144 2.60 -7.40 -0.49
CA VAL A 144 2.26 -5.98 -0.23
C VAL A 144 0.92 -5.86 0.52
N ILE A 145 -0.10 -6.61 0.12
CA ILE A 145 -1.41 -6.60 0.79
C ILE A 145 -1.29 -7.17 2.21
N VAL A 146 -0.70 -8.34 2.39
CA VAL A 146 -0.57 -8.97 3.71
C VAL A 146 0.29 -8.14 4.66
N GLY A 147 1.40 -7.58 4.17
CA GLY A 147 2.24 -6.66 4.94
C GLY A 147 1.47 -5.43 5.40
N SER A 148 0.62 -4.86 4.55
CA SER A 148 -0.25 -3.74 4.92
C SER A 148 -1.26 -4.08 6.02
N TRP A 149 -1.71 -5.33 6.12
CA TRP A 149 -2.57 -5.78 7.22
C TRP A 149 -1.80 -5.88 8.53
N VAL A 150 -0.54 -6.33 8.48
CA VAL A 150 0.34 -6.36 9.65
C VAL A 150 0.58 -4.93 10.15
N ASP A 151 0.84 -3.97 9.27
CA ASP A 151 0.93 -2.55 9.64
C ASP A 151 -0.41 -1.99 10.17
N GLY A 152 -1.53 -2.34 9.53
CA GLY A 152 -2.87 -1.98 10.00
C GLY A 152 -3.16 -2.48 11.42
N SER A 153 -2.61 -3.64 11.80
CA SER A 153 -2.73 -4.16 13.16
C SER A 153 -2.12 -3.23 14.21
N VAL A 154 -1.08 -2.46 13.86
CA VAL A 154 -0.45 -1.45 14.73
C VAL A 154 -1.46 -0.38 15.11
N ILE A 155 -2.21 0.13 14.12
CA ILE A 155 -3.23 1.17 14.27
C ILE A 155 -4.36 0.65 15.17
N ILE A 156 -4.85 -0.57 14.89
CA ILE A 156 -5.92 -1.22 15.66
C ILE A 156 -5.48 -1.44 17.12
N MET A 157 -4.29 -1.98 17.34
CA MET A 157 -3.75 -2.22 18.68
C MET A 157 -3.55 -0.91 19.46
N ALA A 158 -3.04 0.14 18.80
CA ALA A 158 -2.82 1.43 19.43
C ALA A 158 -4.15 2.10 19.83
N TYR A 159 -5.15 2.03 18.96
CA TYR A 159 -6.50 2.49 19.29
C TYR A 159 -7.11 1.72 20.47
N ALA A 160 -7.04 0.39 20.46
CA ALA A 160 -7.56 -0.45 21.54
C ALA A 160 -6.88 -0.13 22.89
N ALA A 161 -5.55 0.06 22.88
CA ALA A 161 -4.80 0.46 24.06
C ALA A 161 -5.20 1.85 24.56
N TRP A 162 -5.44 2.81 23.66
CA TRP A 162 -5.91 4.15 24.01
C TRP A 162 -7.31 4.12 24.64
N ARG A 163 -8.23 3.35 24.07
CA ARG A 163 -9.61 3.19 24.58
C ARG A 163 -9.63 2.57 25.98
N LYS A 164 -8.79 1.56 26.23
CA LYS A 164 -8.66 0.94 27.56
C LYS A 164 -8.16 1.94 28.62
N LYS A 165 -7.28 2.86 28.24
CA LYS A 165 -6.74 3.90 29.15
C LYS A 165 -7.68 5.10 29.32
N ASN A 166 -8.64 5.30 28.42
CA ASN A 166 -9.54 6.46 28.40
C ASN A 166 -11.01 6.02 28.30
N PRO A 167 -11.56 5.33 29.32
CA PRO A 167 -12.95 4.93 29.31
C PRO A 167 -13.87 6.17 29.28
N GLY A 168 -14.92 6.12 28.46
CA GLY A 168 -15.93 7.19 28.36
C GLY A 168 -15.50 8.47 27.63
N LYS A 169 -14.25 8.60 27.17
CA LYS A 169 -13.79 9.77 26.41
C LYS A 169 -13.96 9.56 24.90
N PRO A 170 -14.33 10.61 24.14
CA PRO A 170 -14.36 10.53 22.68
C PRO A 170 -12.95 10.32 22.13
N SER A 171 -12.84 9.45 21.12
CA SER A 171 -11.58 9.14 20.47
C SER A 171 -10.98 10.36 19.76
N PRO A 172 -9.65 10.54 19.75
CA PRO A 172 -9.01 11.58 18.95
C PRO A 172 -9.37 11.38 17.47
N LEU A 173 -9.73 12.48 16.80
CA LEU A 173 -10.24 12.44 15.43
C LEU A 173 -9.29 11.71 14.47
N LEU A 174 -8.00 12.05 14.51
CA LEU A 174 -6.98 11.44 13.65
C LEU A 174 -6.82 9.93 13.88
N THR A 175 -6.81 9.47 15.14
CA THR A 175 -6.76 8.03 15.43
C THR A 175 -8.01 7.32 14.94
N PHE A 176 -9.19 7.91 15.16
CA PHE A 176 -10.44 7.32 14.72
C PHE A 176 -10.52 7.21 13.20
N MET A 177 -10.17 8.26 12.47
CA MET A 177 -10.13 8.24 11.01
C MET A 177 -9.09 7.23 10.49
N SER A 178 -7.92 7.14 11.13
CA SER A 178 -6.88 6.15 10.77
C SER A 178 -7.39 4.72 10.97
N LEU A 179 -8.12 4.46 12.06
CA LEU A 179 -8.74 3.17 12.34
C LEU A 179 -9.78 2.82 11.28
N VAL A 180 -10.73 3.72 11.00
CA VAL A 180 -11.78 3.48 10.01
C VAL A 180 -11.18 3.21 8.63
N ASN A 181 -10.18 3.98 8.22
CA ASN A 181 -9.46 3.75 6.97
C ASN A 181 -8.77 2.38 6.95
N THR A 182 -8.14 1.99 8.06
CA THR A 182 -7.48 0.68 8.19
C THR A 182 -8.49 -0.48 8.08
N LEU A 183 -9.63 -0.38 8.75
CA LEU A 183 -10.67 -1.40 8.70
C LEU A 183 -11.29 -1.51 7.30
N MET A 184 -11.60 -0.37 6.68
CA MET A 184 -12.07 -0.32 5.29
C MET A 184 -11.05 -0.96 4.35
N TRP A 185 -9.76 -0.63 4.50
CA TRP A 185 -8.68 -1.19 3.70
C TRP A 185 -8.61 -2.72 3.81
N ILE A 186 -8.62 -3.26 5.03
CA ILE A 186 -8.58 -4.70 5.26
C ILE A 186 -9.77 -5.37 4.60
N ILE A 187 -10.98 -4.85 4.79
CA ILE A 187 -12.20 -5.42 4.20
C ILE A 187 -12.13 -5.38 2.67
N ALA A 188 -11.82 -4.23 2.09
CA ALA A 188 -11.74 -4.05 0.64
C ALA A 188 -10.68 -4.94 -0.01
N THR A 189 -9.56 -5.18 0.67
CA THR A 189 -8.45 -5.97 0.13
C THR A 189 -8.64 -7.48 0.23
N ILE A 190 -9.62 -7.98 0.98
CA ILE A 190 -9.91 -9.43 1.04
C ILE A 190 -10.29 -9.98 -0.34
N GLY A 191 -11.08 -9.24 -1.12
CA GLY A 191 -11.50 -9.67 -2.46
C GLY A 191 -10.32 -9.85 -3.42
N VAL A 192 -9.41 -8.86 -3.48
CA VAL A 192 -8.22 -8.95 -4.33
C VAL A 192 -7.23 -10.01 -3.82
N ALA A 193 -7.03 -10.12 -2.50
CA ALA A 193 -6.17 -11.16 -1.93
C ALA A 193 -6.69 -12.57 -2.27
N SER A 194 -8.00 -12.77 -2.19
CA SER A 194 -8.65 -14.04 -2.54
C SER A 194 -8.52 -14.35 -4.03
N THR A 195 -8.71 -13.34 -4.90
CA THR A 195 -8.52 -13.48 -6.35
C THR A 195 -7.10 -13.91 -6.69
N VAL A 196 -6.11 -13.26 -6.08
CA VAL A 196 -4.71 -13.58 -6.35
C VAL A 196 -4.38 -14.98 -5.85
N LEU A 197 -4.78 -15.35 -4.63
CA LEU A 197 -4.44 -16.64 -4.02
C LEU A 197 -5.16 -17.85 -4.63
N PHE A 198 -6.44 -17.71 -4.97
CA PHE A 198 -7.26 -18.83 -5.43
C PHE A 198 -7.44 -18.91 -6.94
N GLN A 199 -7.21 -17.82 -7.67
CA GLN A 199 -7.36 -17.81 -9.14
C GLN A 199 -6.02 -17.57 -9.82
N LEU A 200 -5.39 -16.42 -9.60
CA LEU A 200 -4.24 -16.00 -10.40
C LEU A 200 -2.97 -16.80 -10.09
N LEU A 201 -2.73 -17.15 -8.83
CA LEU A 201 -1.54 -17.89 -8.42
C LEU A 201 -1.58 -19.35 -8.91
N PRO A 202 -2.68 -20.13 -8.71
CA PRO A 202 -2.81 -21.46 -9.29
C PRO A 202 -2.73 -21.45 -10.82
N TRP A 203 -3.30 -20.44 -11.47
CA TRP A 203 -3.24 -20.29 -12.92
C TRP A 203 -1.81 -20.00 -13.40
N SER A 204 -1.11 -19.09 -12.72
CA SER A 204 0.28 -18.74 -13.05
C SER A 204 1.27 -19.90 -12.85
N LEU A 205 0.95 -20.85 -11.97
CA LEU A 205 1.72 -22.07 -11.71
C LEU A 205 1.33 -23.23 -12.63
N GLY A 206 0.33 -23.06 -13.50
CA GLY A 206 -0.18 -24.12 -14.38
C GLY A 206 -1.00 -25.20 -13.67
N LEU A 207 -1.49 -24.93 -12.44
CA LEU A 207 -2.34 -25.86 -11.69
C LEU A 207 -3.79 -25.86 -12.16
N VAL A 208 -4.22 -24.80 -12.84
CA VAL A 208 -5.55 -24.67 -13.46
C VAL A 208 -5.40 -24.09 -14.87
N GLU A 209 -6.20 -24.58 -15.81
CA GLU A 209 -6.09 -24.21 -17.23
C GLU A 209 -6.79 -22.89 -17.56
N THR A 210 -7.84 -22.54 -16.82
CA THR A 210 -8.65 -21.35 -17.08
C THR A 210 -9.01 -20.62 -15.78
N VAL A 211 -9.24 -19.32 -15.92
CA VAL A 211 -9.73 -18.45 -14.83
C VAL A 211 -11.00 -17.77 -15.31
N ASP A 212 -12.01 -17.70 -14.45
CA ASP A 212 -13.22 -16.95 -14.73
C ASP A 212 -12.93 -15.44 -14.71
N VAL A 213 -12.94 -14.84 -15.91
CA VAL A 213 -12.63 -13.43 -16.12
C VAL A 213 -13.65 -12.51 -15.45
N ALA A 214 -14.92 -12.90 -15.38
CA ALA A 214 -15.97 -12.07 -14.78
C ALA A 214 -15.81 -12.01 -13.26
N ILE A 215 -15.56 -13.15 -12.60
CA ILE A 215 -15.33 -13.21 -11.16
C ILE A 215 -14.04 -12.46 -10.79
N SER A 216 -12.97 -12.65 -11.56
CA SER A 216 -11.69 -11.95 -11.36
C SER A 216 -11.86 -10.43 -11.34
N ARG A 217 -12.63 -9.90 -12.30
CA ARG A 217 -12.89 -8.46 -12.42
C ARG A 217 -13.79 -7.94 -11.31
N THR A 218 -14.84 -8.68 -10.94
CA THR A 218 -15.74 -8.29 -9.85
C THR A 218 -15.00 -8.20 -8.52
N LEU A 219 -14.17 -9.20 -8.21
CA LEU A 219 -13.38 -9.20 -6.97
C LEU A 219 -12.23 -8.18 -6.99
N PHE A 220 -11.66 -7.90 -8.16
CA PHE A 220 -10.72 -6.80 -8.32
C PHE A 220 -11.38 -5.44 -8.05
N TRP A 221 -12.59 -5.18 -8.58
CA TRP A 221 -13.28 -3.90 -8.39
C TRP A 221 -13.93 -3.74 -7.03
N TYR A 222 -14.25 -4.84 -6.34
CA TYR A 222 -14.57 -4.82 -4.91
C TYR A 222 -13.46 -4.16 -4.09
N PHE A 223 -12.20 -4.37 -4.47
CA PHE A 223 -11.04 -3.64 -3.93
C PHE A 223 -10.85 -2.26 -4.57
N GLY A 224 -10.93 -2.18 -5.91
CA GLY A 224 -10.54 -1.01 -6.68
C GLY A 224 -11.35 0.26 -6.38
N HIS A 225 -12.66 0.13 -6.13
CA HIS A 225 -13.51 1.27 -5.81
C HIS A 225 -13.21 1.91 -4.43
N PRO A 226 -13.17 1.15 -3.31
CA PRO A 226 -12.76 1.68 -2.01
C PRO A 226 -11.30 2.17 -1.98
N TRP A 227 -10.41 1.52 -2.74
CA TRP A 227 -9.00 1.88 -2.82
C TRP A 227 -8.81 3.34 -3.27
N PHE A 228 -9.49 3.76 -4.34
CA PHE A 228 -9.36 5.12 -4.88
C PHE A 228 -9.91 6.22 -3.95
N ILE A 229 -10.83 5.87 -3.04
CA ILE A 229 -11.50 6.79 -2.12
C ILE A 229 -10.75 6.88 -0.77
N SER A 230 -9.67 6.12 -0.57
CA SER A 230 -8.94 6.06 0.71
C SER A 230 -8.36 7.43 1.12
N GLY A 231 -8.88 7.95 2.24
CA GLY A 231 -8.91 9.37 2.56
C GLY A 231 -7.69 9.93 3.29
N CYS A 232 -6.47 9.57 2.92
CA CYS A 232 -5.29 10.14 3.59
C CYS A 232 -5.15 11.66 3.36
N CYS A 233 -5.54 12.16 2.20
CA CYS A 233 -5.64 13.61 1.96
C CYS A 233 -6.69 14.26 2.87
N GLN A 234 -7.80 13.56 3.15
CA GLN A 234 -8.85 14.03 4.05
C GLN A 234 -8.40 14.01 5.52
N LEU A 235 -7.62 13.01 5.91
CA LEU A 235 -6.93 12.92 7.20
C LEU A 235 -5.95 14.08 7.42
N ILE A 236 -5.18 14.46 6.40
CA ILE A 236 -4.27 15.61 6.46
C ILE A 236 -5.07 16.92 6.55
N TRP A 237 -6.10 17.07 5.71
CA TRP A 237 -6.91 18.29 5.66
C TRP A 237 -7.65 18.59 6.96
N HIS A 238 -8.18 17.57 7.64
CA HIS A 238 -8.86 17.73 8.94
C HIS A 238 -7.93 17.59 10.15
N GLY A 239 -6.65 17.26 9.93
CA GLY A 239 -5.64 17.05 10.97
C GLY A 239 -4.63 18.18 11.15
N MET A 240 -4.63 19.16 10.24
CA MET A 240 -3.95 20.46 10.34
C MET A 240 -4.89 21.48 10.99
#